data_AF-A0A6M1Z0M8-F1
#
_entry.id   AF-A0A6M1Z0M8-F1
#
_cell.length_a   1.000
_cell.length_b   1.000
_cell.length_c   1.000
_cell.angle_alpha   90.00
_cell.angle_beta   90.00
_cell.angle_gamma   90.00
#
_symmetry.space_group_name_H-M   'P 1'
#
loop_
_entity.id
_entity.type
_entity.pdbx_description
1 polymer ?
#
loop_
_entity_poly.entity_id
_entity_poly.type
_entity_poly.pdbx_seq_one_letter_code
_entity_poly.pdbx_strand_id
1 'polypeptide(L)'
;MNLFKKISWMIPALVITTSLFGNDQDVANYCDPCPKEPPSCDPCYEKSRNKPYDQGHEICEGTLPKAYNAPARIDICDGIDAFITASFIYWEPLSDQLDLGITDLSANWPRDFDVVKFNTDYKAGFKVGLGTHFEHDDWDIYTQYTRLHSNHSTNFSPSTSHVTDFFHTPWLPFDNVLAGSQYQFLLLSEVKSTWKMDLDKIDLELGRAYYVGTNLITRPYIGGSGHWLDESYSQSFSYDGTPREVTMKNDSWAIGPRFGINTQWIFYEGFRLFGNAAVNLMFSSNKVSGSGISNGTTVSTPFNFNRDKKYILRDVEELVIGLGWGSYFTSDKWHCDLSAAYEVQRYSHTNYMSRYAQMRSIDVQNESAVNLVKPGDTYLHGLTLTARFDF
;
A
#
# COMPACT_ATOMS: atom_id res chain seq x y z
N MET A 1 17.85 9.76 15.19
CA MET A 1 17.62 9.66 16.65
C MET A 1 16.41 10.52 17.04
N ASN A 2 15.18 10.08 16.72
CA ASN A 2 13.92 10.70 17.17
C ASN A 2 12.66 9.82 16.89
N LEU A 3 12.82 8.58 16.39
CA LEU A 3 11.73 7.66 16.09
C LEU A 3 11.00 7.20 17.38
N PHE A 4 11.73 6.98 18.47
CA PHE A 4 11.18 6.53 19.75
C PHE A 4 10.33 7.57 20.50
N LYS A 5 10.55 8.87 20.28
CA LYS A 5 9.74 9.91 20.96
C LYS A 5 8.32 10.04 20.41
N LYS A 6 8.05 9.56 19.18
CA LYS A 6 6.70 9.62 18.59
C LYS A 6 5.85 8.39 18.89
N ILE A 7 6.47 7.25 19.22
CA ILE A 7 5.77 5.98 19.49
C ILE A 7 5.23 5.93 20.95
N SER A 8 5.84 6.68 21.87
CA SER A 8 5.56 6.60 23.32
C SER A 8 4.17 7.10 23.78
N TRP A 9 3.35 7.68 22.91
CA TRP A 9 2.01 8.20 23.27
C TRP A 9 0.84 7.41 22.65
N MET A 10 1.10 6.31 21.93
CA MET A 10 0.05 5.53 21.24
C MET A 10 -0.34 4.20 21.91
N ILE A 11 0.16 3.94 23.12
CA ILE A 11 -0.15 2.70 23.88
C ILE A 11 -0.49 3.14 25.32
N PRO A 12 -1.75 3.54 25.61
CA PRO A 12 -2.77 2.58 26.06
C PRO A 12 -4.22 3.05 25.80
N ALA A 13 -4.91 2.53 24.78
CA ALA A 13 -6.36 2.75 24.64
C ALA A 13 -7.16 1.58 24.04
N LEU A 14 -6.51 0.46 23.71
CA LEU A 14 -7.12 -0.61 22.91
C LEU A 14 -7.41 -1.91 23.69
N VAL A 15 -7.44 -1.88 25.03
CA VAL A 15 -7.57 -3.09 25.87
C VAL A 15 -8.83 -3.11 26.75
N ILE A 16 -9.80 -2.21 26.57
CA ILE A 16 -11.01 -2.21 27.43
C ILE A 16 -12.27 -2.10 26.57
N THR A 17 -12.73 -3.21 25.95
CA THR A 17 -14.17 -3.37 25.60
C THR A 17 -14.63 -4.81 25.25
N THR A 18 -13.81 -5.86 25.26
CA THR A 18 -14.31 -7.21 24.86
C THR A 18 -14.90 -8.07 25.97
N SER A 19 -15.13 -7.53 27.17
CA SER A 19 -15.67 -8.30 28.30
C SER A 19 -17.16 -8.06 28.58
N LEU A 20 -18.02 -8.05 27.56
CA LEU A 20 -19.47 -8.18 27.73
C LEU A 20 -20.03 -8.94 26.53
N PHE A 21 -20.85 -9.97 26.80
CA PHE A 21 -21.49 -10.91 25.86
C PHE A 21 -20.75 -12.23 25.59
N GLY A 22 -20.63 -13.05 26.64
CA GLY A 22 -20.60 -14.51 26.56
C GLY A 22 -21.50 -15.05 27.67
N ASN A 23 -22.82 -15.07 27.42
CA ASN A 23 -23.76 -15.71 28.32
C ASN A 23 -23.77 -17.18 27.90
N ASP A 24 -23.19 -18.06 28.72
CA ASP A 24 -23.28 -19.51 28.57
C ASP A 24 -24.75 -19.90 28.45
N GLN A 25 -25.17 -20.23 27.23
CA GLN A 25 -26.36 -21.06 27.04
C GLN A 25 -25.88 -22.49 26.94
N ASP A 26 -26.21 -23.26 27.98
CA ASP A 26 -26.16 -24.71 28.00
C ASP A 26 -26.69 -25.27 26.67
N VAL A 27 -25.78 -25.72 25.82
CA VAL A 27 -26.13 -26.49 24.62
C VAL A 27 -26.67 -27.82 25.13
N ALA A 28 -28.00 -27.98 25.02
CA ALA A 28 -28.68 -29.21 25.36
C ALA A 28 -28.01 -30.40 24.65
N ASN A 29 -27.74 -31.47 25.40
CA ASN A 29 -27.28 -32.76 24.93
C ASN A 29 -28.21 -33.29 23.81
N TYR A 30 -27.88 -32.98 22.56
CA TYR A 30 -28.50 -33.56 21.38
C TYR A 30 -27.83 -34.90 21.09
N CYS A 31 -28.15 -35.91 21.91
CA CYS A 31 -27.83 -37.30 21.61
C CYS A 31 -28.91 -37.85 20.67
N ASP A 32 -28.84 -37.49 19.39
CA ASP A 32 -29.53 -38.28 18.36
C ASP A 32 -28.80 -39.63 18.23
N PRO A 33 -29.53 -40.76 18.13
CA PRO A 33 -28.91 -42.06 17.92
C PRO A 33 -28.17 -42.07 16.58
N CYS A 34 -26.88 -42.40 16.62
CA CYS A 34 -26.00 -42.52 15.47
C CYS A 34 -26.70 -43.22 14.29
N PRO A 35 -26.60 -42.67 13.06
CA PRO A 35 -27.01 -43.39 11.86
C PRO A 35 -26.31 -44.75 11.82
N LYS A 36 -27.11 -45.81 11.68
CA LYS A 36 -26.62 -47.17 11.49
C LYS A 36 -25.88 -47.24 10.17
N GLU A 37 -24.61 -47.62 10.29
CA GLU A 37 -23.65 -48.00 9.25
C GLU A 37 -23.38 -46.92 8.18
N PRO A 38 -22.16 -46.36 8.12
CA PRO A 38 -21.80 -45.41 7.09
C PRO A 38 -21.89 -46.09 5.72
N PRO A 39 -22.42 -45.40 4.68
CA PRO A 39 -22.36 -45.90 3.32
C PRO A 39 -20.90 -46.18 2.96
N SER A 40 -20.63 -47.39 2.46
CA SER A 40 -19.47 -47.80 1.65
C SER A 40 -18.30 -46.80 1.67
N CYS A 41 -17.29 -47.10 2.50
CA CYS A 41 -16.07 -46.33 2.77
C CYS A 41 -15.68 -45.34 1.67
N ASP A 42 -16.10 -44.09 1.81
CA ASP A 42 -15.50 -42.99 1.07
C ASP A 42 -14.04 -42.87 1.55
N PRO A 43 -13.04 -43.01 0.66
CA PRO A 43 -11.62 -42.84 1.01
C PRO A 43 -11.32 -41.50 1.69
N CYS A 44 -12.15 -40.47 1.46
CA CYS A 44 -12.08 -39.18 2.14
C CYS A 44 -12.41 -39.31 3.64
N TYR A 45 -13.42 -40.11 3.99
CA TYR A 45 -13.88 -40.27 5.36
C TYR A 45 -12.82 -40.97 6.23
N GLU A 46 -12.16 -42.02 5.75
CA GLU A 46 -11.10 -42.67 6.53
C GLU A 46 -9.88 -41.77 6.78
N LYS A 47 -9.55 -40.87 5.84
CA LYS A 47 -8.46 -39.89 6.00
C LYS A 47 -8.79 -38.78 6.99
N SER A 48 -10.06 -38.38 7.10
CA SER A 48 -10.52 -37.28 7.96
C SER A 48 -10.97 -37.73 9.35
N ARG A 49 -11.29 -39.02 9.55
CA ARG A 49 -11.91 -39.55 10.79
C ARG A 49 -11.16 -39.25 12.09
N ASN A 50 -9.84 -39.02 12.03
CA ASN A 50 -8.99 -38.82 13.21
C ASN A 50 -8.19 -37.50 13.19
N LYS A 51 -8.44 -36.63 12.20
CA LYS A 51 -7.78 -35.32 12.12
C LYS A 51 -8.85 -34.25 12.28
N PRO A 52 -8.76 -33.36 13.30
CA PRO A 52 -9.53 -32.11 13.26
C PRO A 52 -9.21 -31.38 11.95
N TYR A 53 -10.08 -30.46 11.53
CA TYR A 53 -10.09 -29.84 10.19
C TYR A 53 -8.80 -29.05 9.87
N ASP A 54 -7.71 -29.76 9.55
CA ASP A 54 -6.39 -29.18 9.28
C ASP A 54 -6.47 -28.26 8.04
N GLN A 55 -6.04 -27.00 8.17
CA GLN A 55 -5.96 -26.06 7.05
C GLN A 55 -5.10 -26.63 5.90
N GLY A 56 -5.64 -26.62 4.68
CA GLY A 56 -4.96 -27.13 3.47
C GLY A 56 -5.50 -28.45 2.92
N HIS A 57 -6.48 -29.06 3.60
CA HIS A 57 -7.19 -30.26 3.14
C HIS A 57 -8.66 -29.97 2.82
N GLU A 58 -9.23 -30.73 1.89
CA GLU A 58 -10.65 -30.63 1.55
C GLU A 58 -11.52 -31.24 2.66
N ILE A 59 -12.66 -30.61 2.94
CA ILE A 59 -13.69 -31.20 3.82
C ILE A 59 -14.55 -32.16 3.03
N CYS A 60 -14.75 -33.39 3.53
CA CYS A 60 -15.58 -34.39 2.85
C CYS A 60 -17.06 -33.96 2.81
N GLU A 61 -17.72 -34.13 1.65
CA GLU A 61 -19.11 -33.75 1.46
C GLU A 61 -20.04 -34.48 2.44
N GLY A 62 -20.95 -33.74 3.09
CA GLY A 62 -21.92 -34.30 4.03
C GLY A 62 -21.45 -34.45 5.49
N THR A 63 -20.18 -34.16 5.79
CA THR A 63 -19.67 -34.18 7.18
C THR A 63 -20.09 -32.95 8.00
N LEU A 64 -20.42 -31.84 7.34
CA LEU A 64 -20.89 -30.61 7.98
C LEU A 64 -22.29 -30.24 7.49
N PRO A 65 -23.15 -29.68 8.36
CA PRO A 65 -24.37 -29.03 7.93
C PRO A 65 -24.05 -27.98 6.86
N LYS A 66 -24.82 -27.98 5.77
CA LYS A 66 -24.73 -26.91 4.76
C LYS A 66 -24.92 -25.56 5.50
N ALA A 67 -23.95 -24.66 5.38
CA ALA A 67 -23.85 -23.36 6.08
C ALA A 67 -23.20 -23.34 7.49
N TYR A 68 -22.56 -24.42 7.96
CA TYR A 68 -21.72 -24.36 9.16
C TYR A 68 -20.33 -23.78 8.84
N ASN A 69 -19.95 -22.69 9.53
CA ASN A 69 -18.63 -22.05 9.41
C ASN A 69 -17.61 -22.84 10.25
N ALA A 70 -17.14 -23.97 9.73
CA ALA A 70 -16.07 -24.72 10.39
C ALA A 70 -14.79 -23.88 10.45
N PRO A 71 -14.08 -23.88 11.59
CA PRO A 71 -12.83 -23.16 11.71
C PRO A 71 -11.80 -23.72 10.73
N ALA A 72 -11.00 -22.83 10.17
CA ALA A 72 -10.01 -23.14 9.14
C ALA A 72 -8.61 -22.64 9.52
N ARG A 73 -8.32 -22.58 10.82
CA ARG A 73 -7.02 -22.17 11.33
C ARG A 73 -5.97 -23.25 11.08
N ILE A 74 -4.71 -22.85 11.06
CA ILE A 74 -3.58 -23.76 11.17
C ILE A 74 -3.51 -24.17 12.63
N ASP A 75 -3.67 -25.46 12.92
CA ASP A 75 -3.61 -25.99 14.27
C ASP A 75 -2.31 -26.77 14.46
N ILE A 76 -1.65 -26.59 15.60
CA ILE A 76 -0.34 -27.16 15.87
C ILE A 76 -0.41 -27.96 17.15
N CYS A 77 0.00 -29.22 17.09
CA CYS A 77 0.02 -30.10 18.24
C CYS A 77 1.14 -29.70 19.22
N ASP A 78 0.78 -29.44 20.48
CA ASP A 78 1.71 -29.11 21.58
C ASP A 78 2.57 -27.83 21.35
N GLY A 79 2.10 -26.91 20.49
CA GLY A 79 2.79 -25.67 20.12
C GLY A 79 2.43 -24.45 20.94
N ILE A 80 3.02 -23.30 20.62
CA ILE A 80 2.72 -21.99 21.24
C ILE A 80 1.75 -21.21 20.34
N ASP A 81 0.74 -21.81 19.71
CA ASP A 81 -0.32 -21.18 18.89
C ASP A 81 0.02 -19.80 18.27
N ALA A 82 1.21 -19.69 17.69
CA ALA A 82 1.81 -18.44 17.27
C ALA A 82 2.55 -18.64 15.96
N PHE A 83 2.67 -17.55 15.22
CA PHE A 83 3.30 -17.59 13.93
C PHE A 83 4.06 -16.31 13.62
N ILE A 84 5.09 -16.48 12.81
CA ILE A 84 5.90 -15.40 12.27
C ILE A 84 5.82 -15.43 10.75
N THR A 85 5.79 -14.25 10.16
CA THR A 85 5.84 -14.08 8.71
C THR A 85 7.00 -13.17 8.34
N ALA A 86 7.76 -13.55 7.33
CA ALA A 86 8.80 -12.72 6.73
C ALA A 86 8.56 -12.65 5.22
N SER A 87 8.54 -11.44 4.67
CA SER A 87 8.33 -11.23 3.25
C SER A 87 9.41 -10.35 2.63
N PHE A 88 9.90 -10.76 1.48
CA PHE A 88 10.65 -9.92 0.57
C PHE A 88 9.67 -9.26 -0.40
N ILE A 89 9.77 -7.94 -0.55
CA ILE A 89 8.95 -7.19 -1.50
C ILE A 89 9.85 -6.55 -2.55
N TYR A 90 9.39 -6.57 -3.79
CA TYR A 90 10.02 -5.90 -4.92
C TYR A 90 8.96 -5.10 -5.64
N TRP A 91 8.82 -3.84 -5.26
CA TRP A 91 7.72 -2.98 -5.67
C TRP A 91 8.22 -1.75 -6.40
N GLU A 92 7.45 -1.33 -7.39
CA GLU A 92 7.61 -0.06 -8.07
C GLU A 92 6.66 0.97 -7.43
N PRO A 93 7.19 2.09 -6.92
CA PRO A 93 6.38 3.21 -6.49
C PRO A 93 6.05 4.10 -7.68
N LEU A 94 4.79 4.45 -7.83
CA LEU A 94 4.28 5.42 -8.80
C LEU A 94 3.60 6.54 -8.03
N SER A 95 3.62 7.76 -8.54
CA SER A 95 2.77 8.82 -7.99
C SER A 95 2.28 9.72 -9.10
N ASP A 96 1.01 10.10 -8.98
CA ASP A 96 0.40 11.06 -9.88
C ASP A 96 1.09 12.41 -9.74
N GLN A 97 1.10 13.17 -10.83
CA GLN A 97 1.62 14.55 -10.87
C GLN A 97 3.11 14.66 -10.53
N LEU A 98 3.89 13.63 -10.89
CA LEU A 98 5.36 13.65 -10.86
C LEU A 98 6.01 13.95 -12.21
N ASP A 99 5.22 14.30 -13.23
CA ASP A 99 5.73 14.59 -14.58
C ASP A 99 6.84 15.65 -14.54
N LEU A 100 7.87 15.46 -15.37
CA LEU A 100 8.99 16.40 -15.46
C LEU A 100 8.50 17.71 -16.07
N GLY A 101 7.67 17.61 -17.11
CA GLY A 101 7.14 18.74 -17.85
C GLY A 101 6.52 18.33 -19.18
N ILE A 102 6.22 19.33 -20.01
CA ILE A 102 5.66 19.19 -21.35
C ILE A 102 6.64 19.80 -22.34
N THR A 103 6.92 19.10 -23.45
CA THR A 103 7.71 19.62 -24.57
C THR A 103 6.85 19.89 -25.79
N ASP A 104 7.14 20.97 -26.52
CA ASP A 104 6.51 21.29 -27.81
C ASP A 104 7.28 20.57 -28.94
N LEU A 105 6.56 19.82 -29.78
CA LEU A 105 7.15 19.06 -30.89
C LEU A 105 7.06 19.83 -32.22
N SER A 106 6.17 20.83 -32.33
CA SER A 106 5.90 21.52 -33.59
C SER A 106 5.58 23.02 -33.43
N ALA A 107 6.34 23.85 -34.16
CA ALA A 107 6.13 25.30 -34.19
C ALA A 107 4.84 25.75 -34.92
N ASN A 108 4.20 24.83 -35.64
CA ASN A 108 3.05 25.11 -36.50
C ASN A 108 1.75 24.74 -35.82
N TRP A 109 0.65 25.42 -36.15
CA TRP A 109 -0.68 25.03 -35.69
C TRP A 109 -1.26 23.94 -36.60
N PRO A 110 -1.89 22.88 -36.03
CA PRO A 110 -2.02 22.58 -34.60
C PRO A 110 -0.70 22.16 -33.96
N ARG A 111 -0.45 22.60 -32.71
CA ARG A 111 0.76 22.23 -31.97
C ARG A 111 0.64 20.84 -31.38
N ASP A 112 1.72 20.09 -31.48
CA ASP A 112 1.86 18.78 -30.87
C ASP A 112 2.68 18.91 -29.58
N PHE A 113 2.19 18.31 -28.50
CA PHE A 113 2.86 18.32 -27.20
C PHE A 113 3.20 16.90 -26.78
N ASP A 114 4.37 16.73 -26.18
CA ASP A 114 4.76 15.48 -25.52
C ASP A 114 4.92 15.70 -24.02
N VAL A 115 4.42 14.75 -23.23
CA VAL A 115 4.49 14.81 -21.77
C VAL A 115 5.67 13.98 -21.31
N VAL A 116 6.68 14.65 -20.77
CA VAL A 116 7.89 14.01 -20.27
C VAL A 116 7.59 13.44 -18.89
N LYS A 117 7.36 12.12 -18.84
CA LYS A 117 7.06 11.40 -17.60
C LYS A 117 8.31 11.12 -16.79
N PHE A 118 8.13 11.02 -15.47
CA PHE A 118 9.17 10.54 -14.57
C PHE A 118 9.30 9.03 -14.69
N ASN A 119 10.52 8.52 -14.85
CA ASN A 119 10.77 7.09 -14.89
C ASN A 119 11.03 6.54 -13.48
N THR A 120 10.29 5.48 -13.15
CA THR A 120 10.39 4.74 -11.88
C THR A 120 10.90 3.33 -12.16
N ASP A 121 11.44 2.69 -11.12
CA ASP A 121 11.92 1.32 -11.20
C ASP A 121 11.49 0.56 -9.94
N TYR A 122 11.56 -0.75 -9.99
CA TYR A 122 11.31 -1.59 -8.82
C TYR A 122 12.41 -1.44 -7.76
N LYS A 123 12.00 -1.43 -6.49
CA LYS A 123 12.86 -1.36 -5.31
C LYS A 123 12.53 -2.47 -4.33
N ALA A 124 13.58 -2.97 -3.70
CA ALA A 124 13.46 -3.97 -2.66
C ALA A 124 13.04 -3.34 -1.33
N GLY A 125 12.23 -4.07 -0.58
CA GLY A 125 11.85 -3.77 0.79
C GLY A 125 11.55 -5.06 1.56
N PHE A 126 10.92 -4.95 2.71
CA PHE A 126 10.49 -6.13 3.46
C PHE A 126 9.20 -5.91 4.24
N LYS A 127 8.57 -7.03 4.60
CA LYS A 127 7.50 -7.11 5.61
C LYS A 127 7.87 -8.12 6.67
N VAL A 128 7.59 -7.82 7.92
CA VAL A 128 7.68 -8.76 9.03
C VAL A 128 6.39 -8.73 9.82
N GLY A 129 5.91 -9.89 10.22
CA GLY A 129 4.66 -10.00 10.94
C GLY A 129 4.70 -11.07 12.01
N LEU A 130 3.87 -10.88 13.03
CA LEU A 130 3.72 -11.75 14.18
C LEU A 130 2.23 -11.91 14.44
N GLY A 131 1.80 -13.13 14.72
CA GLY A 131 0.43 -13.39 15.11
C GLY A 131 0.30 -14.55 16.09
N THR A 132 -0.88 -14.66 16.67
CA THR A 132 -1.26 -15.74 17.58
C THR A 132 -2.75 -16.00 17.50
N HIS A 133 -3.13 -17.24 17.77
CA HIS A 133 -4.52 -17.68 17.79
C HIS A 133 -5.04 -17.69 19.24
N PHE A 134 -6.32 -17.40 19.40
CA PHE A 134 -7.04 -17.49 20.65
C PHE A 134 -7.83 -18.80 20.70
N GLU A 135 -7.84 -19.44 21.87
CA GLU A 135 -8.62 -20.66 22.11
C GLU A 135 -10.14 -20.41 22.00
N HIS A 136 -10.59 -19.18 22.25
CA HIS A 136 -12.00 -18.82 22.18
C HIS A 136 -12.39 -18.50 20.73
N ASP A 137 -13.15 -19.41 20.10
CA ASP A 137 -13.74 -19.28 18.77
C ASP A 137 -12.73 -19.10 17.61
N ASP A 138 -11.47 -19.51 17.76
CA ASP A 138 -10.46 -19.51 16.69
C ASP A 138 -10.18 -18.13 16.08
N TRP A 139 -10.35 -17.08 16.88
CA TRP A 139 -9.92 -15.74 16.49
C TRP A 139 -8.40 -15.66 16.51
N ASP A 140 -7.85 -14.81 15.65
CA ASP A 140 -6.41 -14.57 15.60
C ASP A 140 -6.12 -13.07 15.60
N ILE A 141 -5.03 -12.70 16.27
CA ILE A 141 -4.47 -11.36 16.21
C ILE A 141 -3.18 -11.40 15.41
N TYR A 142 -3.03 -10.47 14.45
CA TYR A 142 -1.88 -10.39 13.57
C TYR A 142 -1.40 -8.95 13.46
N THR A 143 -0.10 -8.73 13.61
CA THR A 143 0.54 -7.42 13.43
C THR A 143 1.62 -7.54 12.36
N GLN A 144 1.66 -6.58 11.43
CA GLN A 144 2.63 -6.54 10.35
C GLN A 144 3.28 -5.16 10.27
N TYR A 145 4.61 -5.14 10.10
CA TYR A 145 5.38 -3.96 9.75
C TYR A 145 5.90 -4.09 8.32
N THR A 146 5.64 -3.08 7.49
CA THR A 146 6.11 -2.96 6.10
C THR A 146 7.05 -1.78 5.98
N ARG A 147 8.19 -2.00 5.30
CA ARG A 147 9.17 -0.96 5.02
C ARG A 147 9.57 -0.97 3.55
N LEU A 148 9.43 0.18 2.90
CA LEU A 148 9.87 0.39 1.52
C LEU A 148 10.50 1.78 1.37
N HIS A 149 11.73 1.83 0.90
CA HIS A 149 12.46 3.08 0.68
C HIS A 149 12.95 3.09 -0.77
N SER A 150 12.61 4.14 -1.50
CA SER A 150 12.95 4.31 -2.90
C SER A 150 13.62 5.65 -3.16
N ASN A 151 14.52 5.66 -4.14
CA ASN A 151 15.17 6.84 -4.67
C ASN A 151 15.37 6.64 -6.17
N HIS A 152 14.83 7.54 -6.96
CA HIS A 152 14.82 7.50 -8.42
C HIS A 152 15.34 8.81 -8.98
N SER A 153 15.97 8.74 -10.15
CA SER A 153 16.41 9.93 -10.87
C SER A 153 16.20 9.72 -12.37
N THR A 154 15.59 10.70 -13.01
CA THR A 154 15.36 10.75 -14.45
C THR A 154 16.10 11.96 -15.01
N ASN A 155 16.89 11.73 -16.07
CA ASN A 155 17.51 12.80 -16.84
C ASN A 155 16.78 12.93 -18.17
N PHE A 156 16.52 14.15 -18.59
CA PHE A 156 15.92 14.47 -19.87
C PHE A 156 16.73 15.58 -20.54
N SER A 157 17.14 15.34 -21.78
CA SER A 157 17.81 16.34 -22.60
C SER A 157 16.91 16.66 -23.79
N PRO A 158 16.40 17.89 -23.90
CA PRO A 158 15.65 18.32 -25.08
C PRO A 158 16.50 18.12 -26.35
N SER A 159 15.92 17.56 -27.40
CA SER A 159 16.63 17.29 -28.64
C SER A 159 16.73 18.56 -29.49
N THR A 160 17.95 19.06 -29.73
CA THR A 160 18.26 20.26 -30.55
C THR A 160 17.78 20.23 -32.02
N SER A 161 17.05 19.20 -32.42
CA SER A 161 16.53 18.99 -33.78
C SER A 161 15.22 19.74 -34.04
N HIS A 162 14.54 20.24 -32.99
CA HIS A 162 13.33 21.03 -33.14
C HIS A 162 13.66 22.52 -32.97
N VAL A 163 13.17 23.35 -33.89
CA VAL A 163 13.39 24.81 -33.92
C VAL A 163 12.74 25.53 -32.72
N THR A 164 11.98 24.80 -31.90
CA THR A 164 11.14 25.31 -30.81
C THR A 164 11.16 24.39 -29.58
N ASP A 165 12.33 23.93 -29.13
CA ASP A 165 12.51 23.10 -27.92
C ASP A 165 12.01 23.82 -26.65
N PHE A 166 10.70 23.75 -26.42
CA PHE A 166 10.03 24.45 -25.32
C PHE A 166 9.66 23.45 -24.25
N PHE A 167 10.36 23.48 -23.12
CA PHE A 167 10.02 22.64 -21.98
C PHE A 167 9.35 23.45 -20.88
N HIS A 168 8.13 23.06 -20.55
CA HIS A 168 7.30 23.64 -19.49
C HIS A 168 7.24 22.68 -18.31
N THR A 169 7.78 23.07 -17.16
CA THR A 169 7.69 22.30 -15.91
C THR A 169 6.64 22.91 -14.98
N PRO A 170 5.75 22.10 -14.36
CA PRO A 170 4.81 22.58 -13.35
C PRO A 170 5.49 22.92 -12.03
N TRP A 171 6.78 22.57 -11.87
CA TRP A 171 7.55 22.75 -10.64
C TRP A 171 8.13 24.15 -10.51
N LEU A 172 8.14 24.92 -11.60
CA LEU A 172 8.51 26.32 -11.56
C LEU A 172 7.26 27.19 -11.45
N PRO A 173 7.23 28.11 -10.46
CA PRO A 173 6.26 29.18 -10.50
C PRO A 173 6.63 30.08 -11.69
N PHE A 174 5.85 30.01 -12.77
CA PHE A 174 5.99 30.97 -13.86
C PHE A 174 5.75 32.38 -13.30
N ASP A 175 6.74 33.25 -13.45
CA ASP A 175 6.56 34.68 -13.25
C ASP A 175 5.69 35.17 -14.42
N ASN A 176 4.54 35.77 -14.12
CA ASN A 176 3.67 36.44 -15.08
C ASN A 176 4.31 37.70 -15.72
N VAL A 177 5.63 37.81 -15.74
CA VAL A 177 6.40 38.94 -16.31
C VAL A 177 6.50 38.85 -17.84
N LEU A 178 5.63 38.09 -18.50
CA LEU A 178 5.48 38.08 -19.96
C LEU A 178 4.06 38.42 -20.42
N ALA A 179 3.26 39.08 -19.58
CA ALA A 179 1.97 39.66 -19.98
C ALA A 179 2.08 40.81 -21.02
N GLY A 180 3.25 41.04 -21.63
CA GLY A 180 3.44 42.07 -22.65
C GLY A 180 4.50 41.79 -23.73
N SER A 181 5.24 40.68 -23.64
CA SER A 181 6.23 40.31 -24.65
C SER A 181 6.17 38.81 -24.87
N GLN A 182 6.01 38.43 -26.14
CA GLN A 182 6.14 37.08 -26.71
C GLN A 182 6.81 36.09 -25.76
N TYR A 183 6.08 35.03 -25.38
CA TYR A 183 6.55 33.83 -24.69
C TYR A 183 8.06 33.60 -24.91
N GLN A 184 8.91 33.99 -23.96
CA GLN A 184 10.35 33.76 -24.08
C GLN A 184 10.63 32.35 -23.60
N PHE A 185 10.98 31.53 -24.57
CA PHE A 185 11.17 30.10 -24.42
C PHE A 185 12.59 29.79 -23.91
N LEU A 186 12.71 28.76 -23.06
CA LEU A 186 13.97 28.44 -22.37
C LEU A 186 14.79 27.43 -23.18
N LEU A 187 15.98 27.84 -23.67
CA LEU A 187 17.00 26.90 -24.12
C LEU A 187 17.51 26.11 -22.91
N LEU A 188 16.97 24.92 -22.72
CA LEU A 188 17.31 24.01 -21.63
C LEU A 188 18.30 22.97 -22.13
N SER A 189 19.42 22.82 -21.44
CA SER A 189 20.46 21.85 -21.83
C SER A 189 20.19 20.44 -21.28
N GLU A 190 19.76 20.36 -20.02
CA GLU A 190 19.52 19.10 -19.32
C GLU A 190 18.57 19.37 -18.14
N VAL A 191 17.57 18.53 -17.98
CA VAL A 191 16.65 18.50 -16.84
C VAL A 191 16.90 17.20 -16.09
N LYS A 192 17.34 17.31 -14.84
CA LYS A 192 17.51 16.20 -13.93
C LYS A 192 16.46 16.29 -12.84
N SER A 193 15.67 15.24 -12.66
CA SER A 193 14.68 15.17 -11.60
C SER A 193 14.95 13.96 -10.73
N THR A 194 14.90 14.14 -9.42
CA THR A 194 15.11 13.10 -8.40
C THR A 194 13.87 13.04 -7.51
N TRP A 195 13.33 11.83 -7.35
CA TRP A 195 12.21 11.56 -6.45
C TRP A 195 12.58 10.49 -5.45
N LYS A 196 12.30 10.76 -4.18
CA LYS A 196 12.53 9.86 -3.06
C LYS A 196 11.21 9.64 -2.33
N MET A 197 10.92 8.38 -2.00
CA MET A 197 9.76 7.99 -1.19
C MET A 197 10.20 7.01 -0.11
N ASP A 198 9.94 7.35 1.14
CA ASP A 198 10.14 6.46 2.29
C ASP A 198 8.78 6.12 2.91
N LEU A 199 8.44 4.82 2.96
CA LEU A 199 7.22 4.28 3.55
C LEU A 199 7.55 3.36 4.72
N ASP A 200 6.94 3.66 5.86
CA ASP A 200 6.86 2.82 7.04
C ASP A 200 5.39 2.61 7.41
N LYS A 201 4.91 1.36 7.42
CA LYS A 201 3.50 1.02 7.70
C LYS A 201 3.39 -0.07 8.75
N ILE A 202 2.44 0.08 9.66
CA ILE A 202 2.07 -0.90 10.67
C ILE A 202 0.59 -1.22 10.50
N ASP A 203 0.27 -2.51 10.38
CA ASP A 203 -1.08 -3.04 10.36
C ASP A 203 -1.30 -3.93 11.57
N LEU A 204 -2.48 -3.82 12.19
CA LEU A 204 -2.96 -4.68 13.26
C LEU A 204 -4.32 -5.23 12.83
N GLU A 205 -4.49 -6.54 12.91
CA GLU A 205 -5.68 -7.25 12.44
C GLU A 205 -6.18 -8.20 13.53
N LEU A 206 -7.50 -8.22 13.71
CA LEU A 206 -8.24 -9.23 14.44
C LEU A 206 -9.16 -9.93 13.43
N GLY A 207 -8.94 -11.21 13.21
CA GLY A 207 -9.65 -11.98 12.19
C GLY A 207 -10.06 -13.36 12.68
N ARG A 208 -10.81 -14.07 11.82
CA ARG A 208 -11.18 -15.46 12.05
C ARG A 208 -11.25 -16.19 10.72
N ALA A 209 -10.52 -17.28 10.58
CA ALA A 209 -10.53 -18.11 9.38
C ALA A 209 -11.60 -19.20 9.47
N TYR A 210 -12.41 -19.36 8.43
CA TYR A 210 -13.41 -20.42 8.33
C TYR A 210 -13.59 -20.91 6.90
N TYR A 211 -14.08 -22.14 6.76
CA TYR A 211 -14.40 -22.76 5.48
C TYR A 211 -15.73 -22.25 4.92
N VAL A 212 -15.74 -21.94 3.63
CA VAL A 212 -16.92 -21.64 2.83
C VAL A 212 -17.05 -22.74 1.76
N GLY A 213 -17.75 -23.82 2.12
CA GLY A 213 -17.75 -25.05 1.33
C GLY A 213 -16.54 -25.92 1.63
N THR A 214 -16.06 -26.69 0.66
CA THR A 214 -14.98 -27.68 0.88
C THR A 214 -13.59 -27.15 0.56
N ASN A 215 -13.48 -26.24 -0.41
CA ASN A 215 -12.19 -25.87 -1.04
C ASN A 215 -11.90 -24.36 -0.97
N LEU A 216 -12.69 -23.60 -0.21
CA LEU A 216 -12.49 -22.16 -0.04
C LEU A 216 -12.42 -21.84 1.45
N ILE A 217 -11.32 -21.21 1.86
CA ILE A 217 -11.16 -20.62 3.18
C ILE A 217 -11.30 -19.11 3.04
N THR A 218 -12.06 -18.51 3.94
CA THR A 218 -12.16 -17.06 4.07
C THR A 218 -11.78 -16.62 5.47
N ARG A 219 -11.01 -15.54 5.57
CA ARG A 219 -10.69 -14.86 6.82
C ARG A 219 -11.04 -13.38 6.68
N PRO A 220 -12.29 -12.97 6.99
CA PRO A 220 -12.58 -11.56 7.22
C PRO A 220 -11.85 -11.08 8.47
N TYR A 221 -11.47 -9.80 8.47
CA TYR A 221 -10.82 -9.19 9.62
C TYR A 221 -11.16 -7.70 9.73
N ILE A 222 -11.03 -7.20 10.96
CA ILE A 222 -11.10 -5.79 11.30
C ILE A 222 -9.84 -5.41 12.06
N GLY A 223 -9.45 -4.15 12.02
CA GLY A 223 -8.20 -3.77 12.63
C GLY A 223 -7.90 -2.28 12.57
N GLY A 224 -6.62 -1.96 12.76
CA GLY A 224 -6.08 -0.62 12.64
C GLY A 224 -4.86 -0.63 11.73
N SER A 225 -4.66 0.46 11.00
CA SER A 225 -3.47 0.67 10.20
C SER A 225 -2.95 2.07 10.43
N GLY A 226 -1.63 2.21 10.45
CA GLY A 226 -0.95 3.49 10.51
C GLY A 226 0.30 3.49 9.65
N HIS A 227 0.58 4.61 8.98
CA HIS A 227 1.79 4.74 8.17
C HIS A 227 2.38 6.14 8.22
N TRP A 228 3.68 6.19 7.93
CA TRP A 228 4.44 7.40 7.61
C TRP A 228 4.91 7.27 6.17
N LEU A 229 4.63 8.31 5.38
CA LEU A 229 5.01 8.40 3.99
C LEU A 229 5.67 9.76 3.77
N ASP A 230 6.99 9.73 3.60
CA ASP A 230 7.82 10.92 3.37
C ASP A 230 8.26 10.93 1.89
N GLU A 231 7.83 11.95 1.16
CA GLU A 231 8.16 12.16 -0.25
C GLU A 231 9.03 13.42 -0.42
N SER A 232 10.03 13.32 -1.29
CA SER A 232 10.88 14.46 -1.67
C SER A 232 11.12 14.44 -3.16
N TYR A 233 10.85 15.55 -3.83
CA TYR A 233 11.10 15.77 -5.24
C TYR A 233 12.10 16.91 -5.40
N SER A 234 13.18 16.72 -6.15
CA SER A 234 14.08 17.79 -6.57
C SER A 234 14.22 17.78 -8.09
N GLN A 235 14.14 18.95 -8.71
CA GLN A 235 14.37 19.13 -10.13
C GLN A 235 15.46 20.18 -10.31
N SER A 236 16.52 19.82 -11.03
CA SER A 236 17.58 20.73 -11.44
C SER A 236 17.66 20.83 -12.95
N PHE A 237 17.92 22.05 -13.42
CA PHE A 237 18.08 22.33 -14.85
C PHE A 237 18.97 23.56 -15.02
N SER A 238 19.51 23.76 -16.22
CA SER A 238 20.29 24.95 -16.55
C SER A 238 19.54 25.79 -17.57
N TYR A 239 19.41 27.08 -17.28
CA TYR A 239 18.86 28.07 -18.20
C TYR A 239 19.89 29.17 -18.42
N ASP A 240 20.23 29.42 -19.69
CA ASP A 240 21.25 30.42 -20.08
C ASP A 240 22.58 30.23 -19.33
N GLY A 241 23.00 28.97 -19.20
CA GLY A 241 24.20 28.58 -18.45
C GLY A 241 24.11 28.70 -16.93
N THR A 242 22.99 29.17 -16.38
CA THR A 242 22.81 29.32 -14.94
C THR A 242 22.02 28.13 -14.36
N PRO A 243 22.58 27.38 -13.41
CA PRO A 243 21.88 26.27 -12.77
C PRO A 243 20.71 26.78 -11.93
N ARG A 244 19.65 25.97 -11.91
CA ARG A 244 18.43 26.17 -11.14
C ARG A 244 18.08 24.85 -10.46
N GLU A 245 17.53 24.97 -9.27
CA GLU A 245 17.04 23.83 -8.50
C GLU A 245 15.73 24.21 -7.81
N VAL A 246 14.77 23.29 -7.85
CA VAL A 246 13.54 23.34 -7.09
C VAL A 246 13.46 22.07 -6.27
N THR A 247 13.14 22.20 -4.98
CA THR A 247 12.90 21.07 -4.09
C THR A 247 11.53 21.20 -3.43
N MET A 248 10.75 20.13 -3.51
CA MET A 248 9.45 19.96 -2.88
C MET A 248 9.52 18.76 -1.93
N LYS A 249 8.90 18.88 -0.77
CA LYS A 249 8.83 17.82 0.24
C LYS A 249 7.41 17.71 0.74
N ASN A 250 6.95 16.48 0.92
CA ASN A 250 5.65 16.14 1.46
C ASN A 250 5.82 15.07 2.55
N ASP A 251 5.76 15.51 3.80
CA ASP A 251 5.82 14.60 4.94
C ASP A 251 4.38 14.26 5.35
N SER A 252 3.99 12.98 5.30
CA SER A 252 2.64 12.58 5.68
C SER A 252 2.61 11.45 6.70
N TRP A 253 1.58 11.46 7.54
CA TRP A 253 1.24 10.33 8.40
C TRP A 253 -0.27 10.12 8.38
N ALA A 254 -0.68 8.88 8.60
CA ALA A 254 -2.08 8.54 8.72
C ALA A 254 -2.31 7.39 9.69
N ILE A 255 -3.50 7.36 10.28
CA ILE A 255 -3.97 6.29 11.15
C ILE A 255 -5.47 6.12 10.98
N GLY A 256 -5.96 4.89 11.05
CA GLY A 256 -7.39 4.64 11.02
C GLY A 256 -7.77 3.16 11.05
N PRO A 257 -9.07 2.87 11.08
CA PRO A 257 -9.56 1.51 10.98
C PRO A 257 -9.21 0.87 9.63
N ARG A 258 -9.00 -0.44 9.68
CA ARG A 258 -8.73 -1.33 8.56
C ARG A 258 -9.80 -2.41 8.51
N PHE A 259 -10.28 -2.71 7.30
CA PHE A 259 -11.21 -3.79 7.03
C PHE A 259 -10.68 -4.61 5.87
N GLY A 260 -10.83 -5.92 5.92
CA GLY A 260 -10.41 -6.73 4.80
C GLY A 260 -10.89 -8.17 4.85
N ILE A 261 -10.55 -8.88 3.80
CA ILE A 261 -10.85 -10.29 3.62
C ILE A 261 -9.66 -10.97 2.95
N ASN A 262 -9.24 -12.09 3.52
CA ASN A 262 -8.30 -13.01 2.90
C ASN A 262 -9.06 -14.23 2.41
N THR A 263 -8.76 -14.70 1.21
CA THR A 263 -9.41 -15.84 0.58
C THR A 263 -8.36 -16.81 0.09
N GLN A 264 -8.60 -18.11 0.26
CA GLN A 264 -7.70 -19.17 -0.18
C GLN A 264 -8.52 -20.28 -0.84
N TRP A 265 -8.23 -20.54 -2.11
CA TRP A 265 -8.79 -21.66 -2.87
C TRP A 265 -7.80 -22.81 -2.84
N ILE A 266 -8.17 -23.87 -2.11
CA ILE A 266 -7.36 -25.07 -1.95
C ILE A 266 -7.49 -25.90 -3.23
N PHE A 267 -6.34 -26.35 -3.74
CA PHE A 267 -6.28 -27.28 -4.84
C PHE A 267 -5.88 -28.67 -4.33
N TYR A 268 -4.63 -29.05 -4.54
CA TYR A 268 -4.12 -30.38 -4.27
C TYR A 268 -2.76 -30.28 -3.57
N GLU A 269 -2.48 -31.18 -2.63
CA GLU A 269 -1.19 -31.30 -1.93
C GLU A 269 -0.66 -29.98 -1.32
N GLY A 270 -1.52 -29.21 -0.66
CA GLY A 270 -1.15 -27.98 0.03
C GLY A 270 -0.98 -26.77 -0.89
N PHE A 271 -1.07 -26.93 -2.21
CA PHE A 271 -1.12 -25.81 -3.14
C PHE A 271 -2.45 -25.07 -3.05
N ARG A 272 -2.37 -23.74 -3.11
CA ARG A 272 -3.55 -22.86 -3.11
C ARG A 272 -3.35 -21.62 -3.96
N LEU A 273 -4.43 -21.15 -4.55
CA LEU A 273 -4.56 -19.77 -5.01
C LEU A 273 -5.05 -18.94 -3.83
N PHE A 274 -4.57 -17.72 -3.66
CA PHE A 274 -5.10 -16.83 -2.64
C PHE A 274 -5.29 -15.42 -3.17
N GLY A 275 -6.23 -14.72 -2.55
CA GLY A 275 -6.58 -13.35 -2.85
C GLY A 275 -6.87 -12.60 -1.56
N ASN A 276 -6.22 -11.45 -1.37
CA ASN A 276 -6.45 -10.60 -0.22
C ASN A 276 -6.92 -9.23 -0.69
N ALA A 277 -7.91 -8.67 0.00
CA ALA A 277 -8.39 -7.32 -0.25
C ALA A 277 -8.54 -6.59 1.08
N ALA A 278 -8.07 -5.35 1.12
CA ALA A 278 -8.20 -4.50 2.29
C ALA A 278 -8.51 -3.05 1.91
N VAL A 279 -9.26 -2.39 2.78
CA VAL A 279 -9.52 -0.95 2.71
C VAL A 279 -9.28 -0.36 4.08
N ASN A 280 -8.52 0.74 4.11
CA ASN A 280 -8.28 1.51 5.31
C ASN A 280 -8.95 2.87 5.17
N LEU A 281 -9.66 3.33 6.19
CA LEU A 281 -10.23 4.68 6.24
C LEU A 281 -9.42 5.48 7.25
N MET A 282 -8.54 6.37 6.77
CA MET A 282 -7.52 6.96 7.61
C MET A 282 -7.73 8.46 7.83
N PHE A 283 -7.56 8.90 9.08
CA PHE A 283 -7.28 10.29 9.38
C PHE A 283 -5.81 10.57 9.10
N SER A 284 -5.53 11.59 8.29
CA SER A 284 -4.19 11.87 7.81
C SER A 284 -3.82 13.34 7.91
N SER A 285 -2.52 13.60 8.05
CA SER A 285 -1.92 14.92 8.00
C SER A 285 -0.87 14.92 6.91
N ASN A 286 -0.96 15.88 5.99
CA ASN A 286 0.04 16.12 4.96
C ASN A 286 0.70 17.45 5.23
N LYS A 287 2.03 17.48 5.20
CA LYS A 287 2.83 18.67 5.48
C LYS A 287 3.75 18.92 4.30
N VAL A 288 3.46 19.95 3.53
CA VAL A 288 4.22 20.28 2.32
C VAL A 288 5.14 21.46 2.59
N SER A 289 6.37 21.37 2.13
CA SER A 289 7.35 22.46 2.20
C SER A 289 8.30 22.39 1.02
N GLY A 290 8.97 23.49 0.71
CA GLY A 290 9.93 23.48 -0.37
C GLY A 290 10.47 24.86 -0.67
N SER A 291 11.38 24.84 -1.63
CA SER A 291 12.30 25.93 -1.88
C SER A 291 12.76 25.86 -3.32
N GLY A 292 13.14 26.99 -3.87
CA GLY A 292 13.76 27.03 -5.18
C GLY A 292 14.18 28.44 -5.55
N ILE A 293 14.52 28.62 -6.81
CA ILE A 293 14.92 29.90 -7.36
C ILE A 293 13.91 30.30 -8.43
N SER A 294 13.18 31.39 -8.20
CA SER A 294 12.31 32.03 -9.22
C SER A 294 13.10 33.08 -10.00
N ASN A 295 12.84 33.18 -11.31
CA ASN A 295 13.50 34.15 -12.17
C ASN A 295 12.79 35.50 -12.12
N GLY A 296 13.50 36.57 -11.76
CA GLY A 296 13.33 37.86 -12.42
C GLY A 296 14.31 37.99 -13.59
N THR A 297 14.04 38.84 -14.58
CA THR A 297 14.84 39.06 -15.80
C THR A 297 16.32 39.45 -15.57
N THR A 298 16.72 39.73 -14.32
CA THR A 298 18.10 40.14 -13.98
C THR A 298 18.55 39.66 -12.60
N VAL A 299 17.63 39.16 -11.76
CA VAL A 299 17.92 38.73 -10.38
C VAL A 299 17.15 37.44 -10.10
N SER A 300 17.89 36.39 -9.77
CA SER A 300 17.33 35.15 -9.24
C SER A 300 16.84 35.41 -7.81
N THR A 301 15.53 35.29 -7.58
CA THR A 301 14.95 35.44 -6.24
C THR A 301 14.74 34.05 -5.64
N PRO A 302 15.40 33.70 -4.52
CA PRO A 302 15.09 32.48 -3.82
C PRO A 302 13.67 32.58 -3.25
N PHE A 303 12.91 31.50 -3.35
CA PHE A 303 11.64 31.36 -2.66
C PHE A 303 11.70 30.19 -1.69
N ASN A 304 11.01 30.35 -0.58
CA ASN A 304 10.75 29.29 0.38
C ASN A 304 9.26 29.35 0.69
N PHE A 305 8.55 28.24 0.48
CA PHE A 305 7.19 28.15 0.98
C PHE A 305 7.21 27.44 2.33
N ASN A 306 6.63 28.13 3.30
CA ASN A 306 6.51 27.61 4.65
C ASN A 306 5.58 26.40 4.68
N ARG A 307 5.78 25.60 5.73
CA ARG A 307 5.07 24.33 5.95
C ARG A 307 3.56 24.54 6.01
N ASP A 308 2.86 24.22 4.93
CA ASP A 308 1.40 24.12 4.97
C ASP A 308 1.00 22.73 5.45
N LYS A 309 0.06 22.69 6.39
CA LYS A 309 -0.42 21.46 7.02
C LYS A 309 -1.89 21.30 6.72
N LYS A 310 -2.24 20.16 6.12
CA LYS A 310 -3.61 19.82 5.80
C LYS A 310 -4.01 18.50 6.44
N TYR A 311 -5.15 18.51 7.12
CA TYR A 311 -5.77 17.30 7.64
C TYR A 311 -6.89 16.86 6.70
N ILE A 312 -6.89 15.58 6.34
CA ILE A 312 -7.90 14.99 5.45
C ILE A 312 -8.24 13.58 5.93
N LEU A 313 -9.43 13.12 5.55
CA LEU A 313 -9.72 11.69 5.50
C LEU A 313 -9.24 11.17 4.15
N ARG A 314 -8.48 10.06 4.17
CA ARG A 314 -8.03 9.36 2.97
C ARG A 314 -8.27 7.87 3.12
N ASP A 315 -8.53 7.22 2.01
CA ASP A 315 -8.56 5.79 1.88
C ASP A 315 -7.20 5.21 1.42
N VAL A 316 -6.92 3.99 1.86
CA VAL A 316 -5.83 3.17 1.31
C VAL A 316 -6.41 1.83 0.92
N GLU A 317 -6.30 1.51 -0.37
CA GLU A 317 -6.85 0.30 -0.99
C GLU A 317 -5.71 -0.67 -1.25
N GLU A 318 -5.88 -1.95 -0.91
CA GLU A 318 -4.86 -2.99 -1.06
C GLU A 318 -5.48 -4.24 -1.69
N LEU A 319 -4.83 -4.76 -2.72
CA LEU A 319 -5.23 -5.98 -3.42
C LEU A 319 -3.99 -6.86 -3.63
N VAL A 320 -4.13 -8.14 -3.31
CA VAL A 320 -3.08 -9.15 -3.46
C VAL A 320 -3.68 -10.37 -4.13
N ILE A 321 -2.99 -10.92 -5.12
CA ILE A 321 -3.32 -12.23 -5.70
C ILE A 321 -2.04 -13.05 -5.85
N GLY A 322 -2.09 -14.33 -5.50
CA GLY A 322 -0.89 -15.15 -5.50
C GLY A 322 -1.14 -16.64 -5.38
N LEU A 323 -0.04 -17.38 -5.43
CA LEU A 323 0.00 -18.83 -5.23
C LEU A 323 0.79 -19.13 -3.96
N GLY A 324 0.29 -20.09 -3.18
CA GLY A 324 0.92 -20.54 -1.96
C GLY A 324 1.03 -22.06 -1.93
N TRP A 325 1.97 -22.54 -1.13
CA TRP A 325 2.12 -23.93 -0.76
C TRP A 325 2.45 -24.00 0.73
N GLY A 326 1.73 -24.85 1.46
CA GLY A 326 1.96 -25.07 2.88
C GLY A 326 1.97 -26.56 3.22
N SER A 327 2.73 -26.93 4.24
CA SER A 327 2.77 -28.31 4.75
C SER A 327 3.07 -28.33 6.24
N TYR A 328 2.55 -29.36 6.90
CA TYR A 328 2.91 -29.71 8.27
C TYR A 328 4.17 -30.57 8.31
N PHE A 329 4.91 -30.49 9.42
CA PHE A 329 6.13 -31.25 9.67
C PHE A 329 6.13 -31.82 11.09
N THR A 330 6.84 -32.94 11.29
CA THR A 330 7.08 -33.55 12.61
C THR A 330 5.79 -33.89 13.37
N SER A 331 4.87 -34.60 12.73
CA SER A 331 3.55 -34.96 13.32
C SER A 331 2.75 -33.73 13.74
N ASP A 332 2.58 -32.79 12.80
CA ASP A 332 1.75 -31.60 12.96
C ASP A 332 2.18 -30.65 14.10
N LYS A 333 3.48 -30.68 14.45
CA LYS A 333 4.10 -29.78 15.46
C LYS A 333 4.62 -28.46 14.89
N TRP A 334 4.74 -28.38 13.57
CA TRP A 334 5.21 -27.19 12.88
C TRP A 334 4.50 -27.10 11.54
N HIS A 335 4.19 -25.90 11.11
CA HIS A 335 3.68 -25.65 9.77
C HIS A 335 4.57 -24.61 9.07
N CYS A 336 4.95 -24.91 7.84
CA CYS A 336 5.70 -23.98 6.99
C CYS A 336 4.88 -23.66 5.76
N ASP A 337 4.86 -22.38 5.43
CA ASP A 337 4.11 -21.85 4.32
C ASP A 337 4.96 -20.93 3.46
N LEU A 338 4.94 -21.15 2.16
CA LEU A 338 5.63 -20.34 1.18
C LEU A 338 4.64 -19.81 0.17
N SER A 339 4.74 -18.53 -0.16
CA SER A 339 3.85 -17.91 -1.14
C SER A 339 4.56 -16.86 -1.99
N ALA A 340 4.05 -16.70 -3.21
CA ALA A 340 4.44 -15.68 -4.16
C ALA A 340 3.17 -14.97 -4.66
N ALA A 341 3.18 -13.64 -4.62
CA ALA A 341 2.02 -12.84 -4.98
C ALA A 341 2.41 -11.59 -5.76
N TYR A 342 1.44 -11.10 -6.52
CA TYR A 342 1.43 -9.74 -7.03
C TYR A 342 0.53 -8.88 -6.15
N GLU A 343 1.04 -7.74 -5.72
CA GLU A 343 0.38 -6.82 -4.80
C GLU A 343 0.24 -5.46 -5.45
N VAL A 344 -0.90 -4.81 -5.23
CA VAL A 344 -1.21 -3.44 -5.65
C VAL A 344 -1.78 -2.69 -4.46
N GLN A 345 -1.29 -1.48 -4.24
CA GLN A 345 -1.78 -0.58 -3.23
C GLN A 345 -1.99 0.81 -3.82
N ARG A 346 -3.06 1.48 -3.41
CA ARG A 346 -3.34 2.87 -3.76
C ARG A 346 -3.53 3.67 -2.48
N TYR A 347 -2.75 4.74 -2.36
CA TYR A 347 -2.84 5.72 -1.29
C TYR A 347 -3.46 6.98 -1.87
N SER A 348 -4.71 7.26 -1.51
CA SER A 348 -5.40 8.40 -2.09
C SER A 348 -4.92 9.72 -1.50
N HIS A 349 -4.88 10.76 -2.34
CA HIS A 349 -4.57 12.13 -1.97
C HIS A 349 -3.31 12.26 -1.10
N THR A 350 -2.27 11.49 -1.39
CA THR A 350 -0.98 11.57 -0.69
C THR A 350 -0.13 12.68 -1.27
N ASN A 351 -0.04 12.80 -2.59
CA ASN A 351 0.86 13.73 -3.24
C ASN A 351 0.24 15.13 -3.39
N TYR A 352 0.66 16.05 -2.53
CA TYR A 352 0.26 17.45 -2.59
C TYR A 352 1.30 18.36 -3.26
N MET A 353 2.47 17.84 -3.65
CA MET A 353 3.60 18.67 -4.09
C MET A 353 3.24 19.51 -5.32
N SER A 354 2.63 18.89 -6.34
CA SER A 354 2.31 19.58 -7.59
C SER A 354 1.27 20.70 -7.40
N ARG A 355 0.28 20.48 -6.52
CA ARG A 355 -0.75 21.46 -6.19
C ARG A 355 -0.10 22.74 -5.67
N TYR A 356 0.81 22.64 -4.70
CA TYR A 356 1.47 23.82 -4.15
C TYR A 356 2.48 24.45 -5.11
N ALA A 357 3.14 23.67 -5.96
CA ALA A 357 3.99 24.21 -7.01
C ALA A 357 3.20 25.11 -7.98
N GLN A 358 1.98 24.69 -8.35
CA GLN A 358 1.12 25.40 -9.29
C GLN A 358 0.30 26.54 -8.66
N MET A 359 0.05 26.53 -7.34
CA MET A 359 -0.64 27.64 -6.66
C MET A 359 0.05 29.01 -6.86
N ARG A 360 1.35 29.03 -7.16
CA ARG A 360 2.11 30.27 -7.37
C ARG A 360 2.15 30.72 -8.83
N SER A 361 1.93 29.84 -9.81
CA SER A 361 1.94 30.23 -11.24
C SER A 361 0.64 30.91 -11.69
N ILE A 362 -0.44 30.77 -10.91
CA ILE A 362 -1.72 31.39 -11.22
C ILE A 362 -1.75 32.79 -10.60
N ASP A 363 -1.72 33.80 -11.46
CA ASP A 363 -1.89 35.19 -11.06
C ASP A 363 -3.15 35.36 -10.21
N VAL A 364 -3.01 36.14 -9.12
CA VAL A 364 -3.96 36.39 -8.03
C VAL A 364 -5.34 36.92 -8.51
N GLN A 365 -5.54 37.15 -9.81
CA GLN A 365 -6.79 37.69 -10.35
C GLN A 365 -7.83 36.64 -10.76
N ASN A 366 -7.48 35.35 -10.86
CA ASN A 366 -8.42 34.27 -11.16
C ASN A 366 -8.37 33.17 -10.09
N GLU A 367 -8.96 33.44 -8.92
CA GLU A 367 -9.15 32.45 -7.84
C GLU A 367 -9.80 31.13 -8.31
N SER A 368 -10.52 31.16 -9.44
CA SER A 368 -11.15 29.98 -10.04
C SER A 368 -10.17 28.92 -10.58
N ALA A 369 -8.94 29.27 -10.94
CA ALA A 369 -7.99 28.30 -11.52
C ALA A 369 -7.23 27.47 -10.47
N VAL A 370 -7.04 27.99 -9.25
CA VAL A 370 -6.29 27.32 -8.18
C VAL A 370 -7.03 26.11 -7.60
N ASN A 371 -8.35 26.10 -7.70
CA ASN A 371 -9.19 24.98 -7.26
C ASN A 371 -9.18 23.77 -8.21
N LEU A 372 -8.51 23.87 -9.37
CA LEU A 372 -8.50 22.80 -10.37
C LEU A 372 -7.46 21.70 -10.08
N VAL A 373 -6.35 22.03 -9.41
CA VAL A 373 -5.28 21.06 -9.15
C VAL A 373 -5.64 20.21 -7.93
N LYS A 374 -6.19 19.03 -8.20
CA LYS A 374 -6.47 18.02 -7.18
C LYS A 374 -5.17 17.43 -6.65
N PRO A 375 -5.11 16.98 -5.39
CA PRO A 375 -3.98 16.17 -4.92
C PRO A 375 -3.86 14.89 -5.76
N GLY A 376 -2.64 14.44 -6.01
CA GLY A 376 -2.36 13.18 -6.68
C GLY A 376 -2.38 12.00 -5.70
N ASP A 377 -2.54 10.80 -6.25
CA ASP A 377 -2.43 9.55 -5.52
C ASP A 377 -1.02 8.97 -5.62
N THR A 378 -0.65 8.10 -4.68
CA THR A 378 0.57 7.30 -4.72
C THR A 378 0.18 5.84 -4.86
N TYR A 379 0.77 5.12 -5.80
CA TYR A 379 0.51 3.71 -6.06
C TYR A 379 1.77 2.90 -5.81
N LEU A 380 1.61 1.71 -5.26
CA LEU A 380 2.69 0.74 -5.10
C LEU A 380 2.22 -0.54 -5.77
N HIS A 381 3.09 -1.18 -6.55
CA HIS A 381 2.75 -2.50 -7.07
C HIS A 381 4.00 -3.35 -7.30
N GLY A 382 3.86 -4.67 -7.24
CA GLY A 382 4.95 -5.57 -7.59
C GLY A 382 4.86 -6.93 -6.93
N LEU A 383 6.00 -7.61 -6.86
CA LEU A 383 6.11 -8.97 -6.36
C LEU A 383 6.32 -8.99 -4.85
N THR A 384 5.62 -9.89 -4.17
CA THR A 384 5.83 -10.22 -2.76
C THR A 384 6.11 -11.72 -2.65
N LEU A 385 7.22 -12.08 -2.01
CA LEU A 385 7.55 -13.45 -1.63
C LEU A 385 7.46 -13.56 -0.12
N THR A 386 6.65 -14.47 0.40
CA THR A 386 6.38 -14.60 1.84
C THR A 386 6.69 -16.01 2.31
N ALA A 387 7.36 -16.10 3.44
CA ALA A 387 7.47 -17.30 4.25
C ALA A 387 6.71 -17.08 5.57
N ARG A 388 5.89 -18.04 5.96
CA ARG A 388 5.24 -18.11 7.26
C ARG A 388 5.63 -19.40 7.96
N PHE A 389 5.84 -19.29 9.26
CA PHE A 389 6.17 -20.42 10.12
C PHE A 389 5.32 -20.35 11.38
N ASP A 390 4.60 -21.43 11.63
CA ASP A 390 3.72 -21.58 12.79
C ASP A 390 4.36 -22.60 13.76
N PHE A 391 4.28 -22.33 15.07
CA PHE A 391 4.91 -23.14 16.13
C PHE A 391 4.23 -23.11 17.48
#